data_AF-A0A5U0QW90-F1
#
_entry.id   AF-A0A5U0QW90-F1
#
_cell.length_a   1.000
_cell.length_b   1.000
_cell.length_c   1.000
_cell.angle_alpha   90.00
_cell.angle_beta   90.00
_cell.angle_gamma   90.00
#
_symmetry.space_group_name_H-M   'P 1'
#
loop_
_entity.id
_entity.type
_entity.pdbx_description
1 polymer ?
#
loop_
_entity_poly.entity_id
_entity_poly.type
_entity_poly.pdbx_seq_one_letter_code
_entity_poly.pdbx_strand_id
1 'polypeptide(L)'
;TRTYTGLWDGTFKPAYTNNPAWCLLDILTSPLYGLGRRIGVADVDKWALYAIAQYCDQPVPDGFGGTEPRMTLNAYMTSQRKAYDVLADFCSVMRCMPVWNGSRMTFVQDRPSDTA
;
A
#
# COMPACT_ATOMS: atom_id res chain seq x y z
N THR A 1 8.89 6.38 12.04
CA THR A 1 9.11 7.64 11.28
C THR A 1 8.93 7.33 9.81
N ARG A 2 8.19 8.17 9.07
CA ARG A 2 7.91 8.03 7.63
C ARG A 2 9.06 8.57 6.78
N THR A 3 10.28 8.17 7.12
CA THR A 3 11.50 8.61 6.45
C THR A 3 12.01 7.52 5.54
N TYR A 4 12.14 7.85 4.27
CA TYR A 4 12.67 6.98 3.23
C TYR A 4 14.08 7.45 2.91
N THR A 5 15.09 6.62 3.18
CA THR A 5 16.50 6.96 2.98
C THR A 5 17.19 5.84 2.21
N GLY A 6 17.85 6.19 1.11
CA GLY A 6 18.56 5.23 0.27
C GLY A 6 17.62 4.27 -0.47
N LEU A 7 18.23 3.24 -1.06
CA LEU A 7 17.52 2.15 -1.71
C LEU A 7 17.04 1.17 -0.65
N TRP A 8 15.78 0.76 -0.71
CA TRP A 8 15.24 -0.21 0.24
C TRP A 8 15.80 -1.61 -0.02
N ASP A 9 16.24 -2.29 1.03
CA ASP A 9 16.81 -3.64 0.98
C ASP A 9 15.74 -4.75 0.92
N GLY A 10 14.47 -4.37 0.97
CA GLY A 10 13.35 -5.29 0.91
C GLY A 10 12.99 -5.95 2.25
N THR A 11 13.61 -5.51 3.35
CA THR A 11 13.33 -6.02 4.70
C THR A 11 12.20 -5.25 5.38
N PHE A 12 11.44 -5.95 6.22
CA PHE A 12 10.35 -5.37 7.02
C PHE A 12 10.68 -5.46 8.51
N LYS A 13 10.18 -4.48 9.26
CA LYS A 13 10.19 -4.50 10.72
C LYS A 13 8.75 -4.45 11.25
N PRO A 14 8.42 -5.16 12.34
CA PRO A 14 7.14 -5.00 13.01
C PRO A 14 7.04 -3.60 13.61
N ALA A 15 6.15 -2.78 13.07
CA ALA A 15 5.87 -1.44 13.56
C ALA A 15 4.45 -1.03 13.17
N TYR A 16 3.84 -0.18 13.98
CA TYR A 16 2.58 0.46 13.60
C TYR A 16 2.78 1.32 12.34
N THR A 17 1.80 1.24 11.44
CA THR A 17 1.73 2.06 10.23
C THR A 17 0.27 2.33 9.86
N ASN A 18 0.02 3.54 9.39
CA ASN A 18 -1.25 3.98 8.79
C ASN A 18 -1.04 4.40 7.32
N ASN A 19 0.01 3.88 6.69
CA ASN A 19 0.23 4.00 5.26
C ASN A 19 -0.58 2.91 4.52
N PRO A 20 -1.47 3.27 3.59
CA PRO A 20 -2.36 2.33 2.90
C PRO A 20 -1.61 1.20 2.18
N ALA A 21 -0.43 1.46 1.62
CA ALA A 21 0.33 0.44 0.88
C ALA A 21 0.80 -0.70 1.79
N TRP A 22 1.21 -0.37 3.02
CA TRP A 22 1.64 -1.36 4.01
C TRP A 22 0.46 -2.09 4.64
N CYS A 23 -0.66 -1.39 4.89
CA CYS A 23 -1.90 -2.04 5.31
C CYS A 23 -2.44 -3.01 4.24
N LEU A 24 -2.30 -2.68 2.96
CA LEU A 24 -2.67 -3.57 1.85
C LEU A 24 -1.77 -4.80 1.79
N LEU A 25 -0.46 -4.64 1.96
CA LEU A 25 0.46 -5.77 2.01
C LEU A 25 0.10 -6.72 3.16
N ASP A 26 -0.23 -6.16 4.33
CA ASP A 26 -0.60 -6.93 5.51
C ASP A 26 -1.87 -7.76 5.28
N ILE A 27 -2.94 -7.16 4.73
CA ILE A 27 -4.18 -7.91 4.47
C ILE A 27 -4.03 -8.95 3.34
N LEU A 28 -3.11 -8.73 2.40
CA LEU A 28 -2.82 -9.70 1.35
C LEU A 28 -2.07 -10.91 1.89
N THR A 29 -1.19 -10.72 2.85
CA THR A 29 -0.21 -11.72 3.28
C THR A 29 -0.54 -12.37 4.62
N SER A 30 -1.42 -11.76 5.41
CA SER A 30 -1.86 -12.31 6.69
C SER A 30 -2.61 -13.64 6.52
N PRO A 31 -2.17 -14.72 7.20
CA PRO A 31 -2.83 -16.03 7.11
C PRO A 31 -4.08 -16.15 7.99
N LEU A 32 -4.31 -15.18 8.91
CA LEU A 32 -5.38 -15.21 9.90
C LEU A 32 -6.64 -14.48 9.44
N TYR A 33 -6.48 -13.25 8.94
CA TYR A 33 -7.60 -12.37 8.54
C TYR A 33 -7.53 -11.94 7.08
N GLY A 34 -6.46 -12.33 6.39
CA GLY A 34 -6.15 -11.89 5.04
C GLY A 34 -6.23 -12.99 3.98
N LEU A 35 -5.61 -12.69 2.84
CA LEU A 35 -5.50 -13.61 1.71
C LEU A 35 -4.25 -14.50 1.75
N GLY A 36 -3.52 -14.51 2.87
CA GLY A 36 -2.22 -15.18 2.99
C GLY A 36 -2.22 -16.68 2.73
N ARG A 37 -3.39 -17.34 2.79
CA ARG A 37 -3.56 -18.76 2.44
C ARG A 37 -3.67 -19.03 0.93
N ARG A 38 -3.92 -17.99 0.12
CA ARG A 38 -4.13 -18.06 -1.34
C ARG A 38 -3.12 -17.23 -2.12
N ILE A 39 -2.59 -16.17 -1.52
CA ILE A 39 -1.62 -15.24 -2.10
C ILE A 39 -0.51 -15.06 -1.07
N GLY A 40 0.70 -15.49 -1.38
CA GLY A 40 1.87 -15.31 -0.53
C GLY A 40 2.51 -13.93 -0.72
N VAL A 41 3.38 -13.52 0.20
CA VAL A 41 4.21 -12.29 0.07
C VAL A 41 5.03 -12.31 -1.24
N ALA A 42 5.44 -13.49 -1.70
CA ALA A 42 6.19 -13.68 -2.94
C ALA A 42 5.36 -13.41 -4.20
N ASP A 43 4.04 -13.50 -4.09
CA ASP A 43 3.09 -13.28 -5.18
C ASP A 43 2.70 -11.79 -5.28
N VAL A 44 3.19 -10.95 -4.38
CA VAL A 44 2.91 -9.51 -4.35
C VAL A 44 4.16 -8.73 -4.72
N ASP A 45 4.03 -7.78 -5.65
CA ASP A 45 5.12 -6.88 -6.02
C ASP A 45 5.34 -5.81 -4.94
N LYS A 46 6.16 -6.18 -3.94
CA LYS A 46 6.54 -5.28 -2.84
C LYS A 46 7.30 -4.04 -3.30
N TRP A 47 7.95 -4.07 -4.47
CA TRP A 47 8.71 -2.94 -4.99
C TRP A 47 7.78 -1.88 -5.57
N ALA A 48 6.76 -2.29 -6.31
CA ALA A 48 5.69 -1.40 -6.75
C ALA A 48 4.95 -0.77 -5.54
N LEU A 49 4.63 -1.58 -4.52
CA LEU A 49 4.04 -1.07 -3.28
C LEU A 49 4.95 -0.09 -2.54
N TYR A 50 6.27 -0.30 -2.54
CA TYR A 50 7.20 0.65 -1.92
C TYR A 50 7.18 2.02 -2.60
N ALA A 51 7.16 2.06 -3.94
CA ALA A 51 7.05 3.32 -4.69
C ALA A 51 5.72 4.05 -4.39
N ILE A 52 4.63 3.30 -4.25
CA ILE A 52 3.32 3.84 -3.84
C ILE A 52 3.37 4.34 -2.39
N ALA A 53 4.00 3.60 -1.49
CA ALA A 53 4.14 3.95 -0.09
C ALA A 53 4.87 5.29 0.09
N GLN A 54 5.93 5.52 -0.69
CA GLN A 54 6.65 6.79 -0.73
C GLN A 54 5.75 7.95 -1.17
N TYR A 55 4.89 7.72 -2.16
CA TYR A 55 3.94 8.74 -2.61
C TYR A 55 2.89 9.04 -1.54
N CYS A 56 2.36 8.02 -0.87
CA CYS A 56 1.39 8.19 0.22
C CYS A 56 1.98 8.94 1.42
N ASP A 57 3.27 8.76 1.70
CA ASP A 57 3.97 9.39 2.81
C ASP A 57 4.57 10.75 2.49
N GLN A 58 4.45 11.23 1.25
CA GLN A 58 4.95 12.54 0.87
C GLN A 58 4.26 13.62 1.72
N PRO A 59 5.01 14.56 2.34
CA PRO A 59 4.44 15.66 3.09
C PRO A 59 3.72 16.62 2.15
N VAL A 60 2.46 16.91 2.46
CA VAL A 60 1.60 17.87 1.76
C VAL A 60 1.15 18.92 2.77
N PRO A 61 1.00 20.20 2.39
CA PRO A 61 0.50 21.23 3.30
C PRO A 61 -0.88 20.87 3.85
N ASP A 62 -1.05 20.96 5.17
CA ASP A 62 -2.32 20.68 5.87
C ASP A 62 -3.32 21.84 5.81
N GLY A 63 -2.94 22.97 5.19
CA GLY A 63 -3.74 24.20 5.13
C GLY A 63 -3.71 25.05 6.41
N PHE A 64 -3.05 24.59 7.48
CA PHE A 64 -2.92 25.26 8.78
C PHE A 64 -1.47 25.66 9.10
N GLY A 65 -0.55 25.49 8.15
CA GLY A 65 0.87 25.85 8.29
C GLY A 65 1.77 24.69 8.71
N GLY A 66 1.22 23.47 8.79
CA GLY A 66 1.97 22.22 8.97
C GLY A 66 2.00 21.37 7.71
N THR A 67 2.43 20.12 7.89
CA THR A 67 2.45 19.12 6.82
C THR A 67 1.80 17.84 7.30
N GLU A 68 0.95 17.27 6.47
CA GLU A 68 0.38 15.95 6.65
C GLU A 68 0.83 14.99 5.55
N PRO A 69 0.81 13.67 5.79
CA PRO A 69 1.05 12.72 4.73
C PRO A 69 -0.07 12.76 3.69
N ARG A 70 0.28 12.71 2.41
CA ARG A 70 -0.66 12.78 1.28
C ARG A 70 -1.84 11.82 1.40
N MET A 71 -1.59 10.58 1.82
CA MET A 71 -2.61 9.54 1.96
C MET A 71 -2.40 8.76 3.26
N THR A 72 -3.47 8.56 4.01
CA THR A 72 -3.48 7.75 5.24
C THR A 72 -4.68 6.82 5.26
N LEU A 73 -4.55 5.68 5.94
CA LEU A 73 -5.61 4.70 6.07
C LEU A 73 -5.78 4.28 7.53
N ASN A 74 -6.99 4.49 8.06
CA ASN A 74 -7.44 3.99 9.36
C ASN A 74 -8.77 3.26 9.15
N ALA A 75 -8.72 2.06 8.57
CA ALA A 75 -9.92 1.28 8.26
C ALA A 75 -10.34 0.40 9.44
N TYR A 76 -11.65 0.28 9.66
CA TYR A 76 -12.24 -0.64 10.63
C TYR A 76 -13.05 -1.70 9.88
N MET A 77 -12.64 -2.97 10.01
CA MET A 77 -13.24 -4.10 9.30
C MET A 77 -13.94 -5.04 10.28
N THR A 78 -15.27 -5.03 10.27
CA THR A 78 -16.10 -5.85 11.19
C THR A 78 -16.75 -7.05 10.52
N SER A 79 -17.00 -6.97 9.21
CA SER A 79 -17.70 -8.01 8.46
C SER A 79 -16.80 -8.59 7.37
N GLN A 80 -16.99 -9.89 7.10
CA GLN A 80 -16.30 -10.56 6.02
C GLN A 80 -16.90 -10.11 4.68
N ARG A 81 -16.06 -9.53 3.82
CA ARG A 81 -16.42 -9.11 2.46
C ARG A 81 -15.61 -9.88 1.43
N LYS A 82 -16.00 -9.79 0.16
CA LYS A 82 -15.22 -10.39 -0.92
C LYS A 82 -13.84 -9.75 -0.94
N ALA A 83 -12.83 -10.59 -1.06
CA ALA A 83 -11.43 -10.20 -1.12
C ALA A 83 -11.13 -9.09 -2.14
N TYR A 84 -11.73 -9.21 -3.33
CA TYR A 84 -11.55 -8.24 -4.40
C TYR A 84 -12.15 -6.87 -4.05
N ASP A 85 -13.31 -6.84 -3.40
CA ASP A 85 -13.96 -5.58 -2.99
C ASP A 85 -13.11 -4.85 -1.95
N VAL A 86 -12.58 -5.58 -0.96
CA VAL A 86 -11.68 -5.03 0.05
C VAL A 86 -10.40 -4.48 -0.59
N LEU A 87 -9.83 -5.24 -1.53
CA LEU A 87 -8.62 -4.85 -2.22
C LEU A 87 -8.86 -3.61 -3.10
N ALA A 88 -9.99 -3.54 -3.80
CA ALA A 88 -10.40 -2.37 -4.57
C ALA A 88 -10.59 -1.13 -3.68
N ASP A 89 -11.22 -1.28 -2.50
CA ASP A 89 -11.37 -0.19 -1.53
C ASP A 89 -10.01 0.37 -1.10
N PHE A 90 -9.05 -0.49 -0.75
CA PHE A 90 -7.70 -0.06 -0.39
C PHE A 90 -6.99 0.62 -1.57
N CYS A 91 -7.09 0.05 -2.76
CA CYS A 91 -6.51 0.61 -3.98
C CYS A 91 -7.07 2.00 -4.32
N SER A 92 -8.36 2.23 -4.02
CA SER A 92 -9.02 3.52 -4.26
C SER A 92 -8.40 4.66 -3.45
N VAL A 93 -7.98 4.40 -2.21
CA VAL A 93 -7.34 5.41 -1.32
C VAL A 93 -6.00 5.87 -1.90
N MET A 94 -5.24 4.95 -2.48
CA MET A 94 -3.91 5.20 -3.06
C MET A 94 -3.96 5.61 -4.53
N ARG A 95 -5.16 5.71 -5.13
CA ARG A 95 -5.37 5.95 -6.57
C ARG A 95 -4.56 4.98 -7.43
N CYS A 96 -4.59 3.71 -7.09
CA CYS A 96 -3.94 2.68 -7.88
C CYS A 96 -4.93 1.62 -8.35
N MET A 97 -4.52 0.83 -9.32
CA MET A 97 -5.23 -0.35 -9.77
C MET A 97 -4.39 -1.60 -9.55
N PRO A 98 -4.99 -2.68 -9.00
CA PRO A 98 -4.33 -3.97 -8.92
C PRO A 98 -4.31 -4.63 -10.30
N VAL A 99 -3.17 -5.17 -10.70
CA VAL A 99 -2.99 -5.85 -11.98
C VAL A 99 -2.27 -7.17 -11.75
N TRP A 100 -2.79 -8.25 -12.32
CA TRP A 100 -2.07 -9.51 -12.37
C TRP A 100 -1.17 -9.54 -13.61
N ASN A 101 0.15 -9.59 -13.43
CA ASN A 101 1.10 -9.56 -14.54
C ASN A 101 1.44 -10.96 -15.09
N GLY A 102 0.69 -11.99 -14.71
CA GLY A 102 0.94 -13.39 -15.07
C GLY A 102 1.80 -14.16 -14.06
N SER A 103 2.58 -13.46 -13.23
CA SER A 103 3.42 -14.07 -12.19
C SER A 103 3.12 -13.57 -10.78
N ARG A 104 2.85 -12.27 -10.65
CA ARG A 104 2.65 -11.57 -9.39
C ARG A 104 1.54 -10.54 -9.54
N MET A 105 0.92 -10.21 -8.42
CA MET A 105 0.03 -9.06 -8.30
C MET A 105 0.87 -7.79 -8.15
N THR A 106 0.82 -6.95 -9.16
CA THR A 106 1.45 -5.63 -9.18
C THR A 106 0.40 -4.52 -9.06
N PHE A 107 0.85 -3.31 -8.76
CA PHE A 107 -0.03 -2.16 -8.54
C PHE A 107 0.44 -1.00 -9.41
N VAL A 108 -0.47 -0.48 -10.21
CA VAL A 108 -0.22 0.66 -11.08
C VAL A 108 -0.91 1.87 -10.48
N GLN A 109 -0.14 2.89 -10.10
CA GLN A 109 -0.67 4.11 -9.51
C GLN A 109 -0.84 5.20 -10.56
N ASP A 110 -1.98 5.89 -10.50
CA ASP A 110 -2.23 7.11 -11.27
C ASP A 110 -1.49 8.28 -10.62
N ARG A 111 -0.22 8.41 -10.99
CA ARG A 111 0.66 9.53 -10.62
C ARG A 111 1.24 10.14 -11.89
N PRO A 112 1.45 11.47 -11.94
CA PRO A 112 2.20 12.07 -13.04
C PRO A 112 3.58 11.41 -13.09
N SER A 113 3.85 10.70 -14.18
CA SER A 113 5.17 10.13 -14.43
C SER A 113 6.10 11.25 -14.83
N ASP A 114 7.37 11.16 -14.39
CA ASP A 114 8.42 12.02 -14.90
C ASP A 114 8.41 11.92 -16.44
N THR A 115 8.29 13.07 -17.11
CA THR A 115 8.33 13.13 -18.56
C THR A 115 9.79 13.14 -18.93
N ALA A 116 10.34 11.96 -19.21
CA ALA A 116 11.70 11.83 -19.73
C ALA A 116 11.85 12.60 -21.06
#